data_AF-A0A3Q4HUK6-F1
#
_entry.id   AF-A0A3Q4HUK6-F1
#
_cell.length_a   1.000
_cell.length_b   1.000
_cell.length_c   1.000
_cell.angle_alpha   90.00
_cell.angle_beta   90.00
_cell.angle_gamma   90.00
#
_symmetry.space_group_name_H-M   'P 1'
#
loop_
_entity.id
_entity.type
_entity.pdbx_description
1 polymer ?
#
loop_
_entity_poly.entity_id
_entity_poly.type
_entity_poly.pdbx_seq_one_letter_code
_entity_poly.pdbx_strand_id
1 'polypeptide(L)'
;MWLLGPRVSVHLINVFPSGIPIKSTLDNSSTVQYAGLIHQLVMKARSTIRDIDPQNDLTFMRVRSKKNEIMILTSGCSLSLSLSFKRPIFFLFIIK
;
A
#
# COMPACT_ATOMS: atom_id res chain seq x y z
N MET A 1 -3.57 -12.98 31.76
CA MET A 1 -4.36 -11.91 31.11
C MET A 1 -3.42 -10.90 30.47
N TRP A 2 -3.11 -11.07 29.18
CA TRP A 2 -2.65 -10.01 28.28
C TRP A 2 -3.18 -10.39 26.89
N LEU A 3 -4.19 -9.66 26.42
CA LEU A 3 -4.74 -9.81 25.07
C LEU A 3 -3.72 -9.22 24.10
N LEU A 4 -2.84 -10.05 23.54
CA LEU A 4 -2.08 -9.66 22.35
C LEU A 4 -3.09 -9.53 21.20
N GLY A 5 -3.59 -8.31 21.02
CA GLY A 5 -4.40 -7.93 19.86
C GLY A 5 -3.66 -8.22 18.55
N PRO A 6 -4.38 -8.22 17.41
CA PRO A 6 -3.80 -8.59 16.14
C PRO A 6 -2.54 -7.78 15.83
N ARG A 7 -1.40 -8.45 15.69
CA ARG A 7 -0.14 -7.85 15.25
C ARG A 7 -0.31 -7.45 13.78
N VAL A 8 -0.67 -6.19 13.57
CA VAL A 8 -0.71 -5.56 12.25
C VAL A 8 0.70 -5.09 11.91
N SER A 9 1.30 -5.64 10.85
CA SER A 9 2.62 -5.19 10.38
C SER A 9 2.40 -4.10 9.33
N VAL A 10 2.81 -2.86 9.65
CA VAL A 10 2.72 -1.72 8.74
C VAL A 10 4.06 -1.54 8.03
N HIS A 11 4.05 -1.46 6.71
CA HIS A 11 5.23 -1.21 5.89
C HIS A 11 5.05 0.08 5.12
N LEU A 12 6.07 0.93 5.15
CA LEU A 12 6.09 2.18 4.40
C LEU A 12 6.94 2.00 3.16
N ILE A 13 6.46 2.48 2.02
CA ILE A 13 7.19 2.50 0.76
C ILE A 13 7.08 3.90 0.16
N ASN A 14 8.21 4.56 -0.04
CA ASN A 14 8.28 5.81 -0.79
C ASN A 14 8.79 5.52 -2.19
N VAL A 15 8.08 6.00 -3.20
CA VAL A 15 8.39 5.77 -4.62
C VAL A 15 8.47 7.11 -5.34
N PHE A 16 9.46 7.25 -6.23
CA PHE A 16 9.52 8.35 -7.19
C PHE A 16 8.43 8.23 -8.26
N PRO A 17 8.09 9.33 -8.96
CA PRO A 17 7.15 9.31 -10.09
C PRO A 17 7.54 8.34 -11.19
N SER A 18 8.83 8.04 -11.33
CA SER A 18 9.37 7.06 -12.28
C SER A 18 9.12 5.60 -11.89
N GLY A 19 8.49 5.34 -10.73
CA GLY A 19 8.27 3.98 -10.22
C GLY A 19 9.47 3.40 -9.46
N ILE A 20 10.50 4.21 -9.19
CA ILE A 20 11.71 3.78 -8.48
C ILE A 20 11.51 3.93 -6.96
N PRO A 21 11.63 2.85 -6.16
CA PRO A 21 11.53 2.95 -4.70
C PRO A 21 12.74 3.70 -4.10
N ILE A 22 12.46 4.66 -3.21
CA ILE A 22 13.45 5.50 -2.52
C ILE A 22 13.84 4.86 -1.19
N LYS A 23 12.82 4.53 -0.40
CA LYS A 23 12.93 3.95 0.94
C LYS A 23 11.76 3.02 1.17
N SER A 24 12.02 1.83 1.67
CA SER A 24 10.98 0.91 2.12
C SER A 24 11.38 0.22 3.41
N THR A 25 10.38 -0.19 4.19
CA THR A 25 10.57 -1.08 5.35
C THR A 25 10.37 -2.56 4.98
N LEU A 26 10.25 -2.86 3.68
CA LEU A 26 10.02 -4.19 3.11
C LEU A 26 11.29 -4.64 2.37
N ASP A 27 11.40 -5.92 2.02
CA ASP A 27 12.55 -6.41 1.25
C ASP A 27 12.62 -5.74 -0.13
N ASN A 28 13.84 -5.50 -0.62
CA ASN A 28 14.07 -4.77 -1.87
C ASN A 28 13.39 -5.43 -3.08
N SER A 29 13.41 -6.77 -3.15
CA SER A 29 12.79 -7.53 -4.24
C SER A 29 11.29 -7.30 -4.33
N SER A 30 10.57 -7.44 -3.22
CA SER A 30 9.13 -7.26 -3.17
C SER A 30 8.77 -5.78 -3.30
N THR A 31 9.60 -4.87 -2.76
CA THR A 31 9.41 -3.43 -2.89
C THR A 31 9.38 -3.00 -4.35
N VAL A 32 10.32 -3.47 -5.18
CA VAL A 32 10.35 -3.14 -6.61
C VAL A 32 9.11 -3.66 -7.34
N GLN A 33 8.68 -4.89 -7.04
CA GLN A 33 7.46 -5.45 -7.63
C GLN A 33 6.21 -4.65 -7.23
N TYR A 34 6.06 -4.34 -5.94
CA TYR A 34 4.92 -3.55 -5.46
C TYR A 34 4.95 -2.13 -6.01
N ALA A 35 6.11 -1.48 -6.07
CA ALA A 35 6.25 -0.14 -6.63
C ALA A 35 5.80 -0.09 -8.10
N GLY A 36 6.22 -1.07 -8.93
CA GLY A 36 5.81 -1.15 -10.33
C GLY A 36 4.31 -1.39 -10.51
N LEU A 37 3.74 -2.36 -9.79
CA LEU A 37 2.32 -2.68 -9.87
C LEU A 37 1.44 -1.51 -9.42
N ILE A 38 1.82 -0.84 -8.32
CA ILE A 38 1.03 0.24 -7.75
C ILE A 38 1.18 1.52 -8.58
N HIS A 39 2.36 1.77 -9.16
CA HIS A 39 2.54 2.85 -10.13
C HIS A 39 1.59 2.71 -11.32
N GLN A 40 1.50 1.52 -11.93
CA GLN A 40 0.56 1.27 -13.02
C GLN A 40 -0.90 1.45 -12.60
N LEU A 41 -1.26 1.00 -11.40
CA LEU A 41 -2.60 1.16 -10.85
C LEU A 41 -2.96 2.65 -10.68
N VAL A 42 -2.04 3.44 -10.12
CA VAL A 42 -2.22 4.88 -9.90
C VAL A 42 -2.36 5.62 -11.22
N MET A 43 -1.54 5.29 -12.22
CA MET A 43 -1.63 5.90 -13.55
C MET A 43 -3.01 5.67 -14.18
N LYS A 44 -3.51 4.43 -14.12
CA LYS A 44 -4.86 4.10 -14.63
C LYS A 44 -5.95 4.82 -13.85
N ALA A 45 -5.88 4.77 -12.52
CA ALA A 45 -6.86 5.43 -11.65
C ALA A 45 -6.90 6.95 -11.88
N ARG A 46 -5.73 7.59 -12.06
CA ARG A 46 -5.63 9.01 -12.35
C ARG A 46 -6.28 9.36 -13.69
N SER A 47 -6.05 8.55 -14.73
CA SER A 47 -6.72 8.75 -16.02
C SER A 47 -8.24 8.65 -15.88
N THR A 48 -8.74 7.61 -15.20
CA THR A 48 -10.19 7.45 -14.99
C THR A 48 -10.81 8.58 -14.19
N ILE A 49 -10.11 9.11 -13.17
CA ILE A 49 -10.60 10.26 -12.39
C ILE A 49 -10.68 11.50 -13.26
N ARG A 50 -9.66 11.74 -14.11
CA ARG A 50 -9.65 12.86 -15.07
C ARG A 50 -10.73 12.75 -16.14
N ASP A 51 -11.08 11.53 -16.55
CA ASP A 51 -12.16 11.29 -17.50
C ASP A 51 -13.54 11.61 -16.89
N ILE A 52 -13.71 11.43 -15.57
CA ILE A 52 -14.93 11.74 -14.83
C ILE A 52 -15.01 13.22 -14.48
N ASP A 53 -13.93 13.77 -13.93
CA ASP A 53 -13.80 15.18 -13.57
C ASP A 53 -12.36 15.67 -13.84
N PRO A 54 -12.14 16.44 -14.91
CA PRO A 54 -10.81 16.90 -15.29
C PRO A 54 -10.21 17.91 -14.29
N GLN A 55 -10.99 18.48 -13.36
CA GLN A 55 -10.48 19.35 -12.30
C GLN A 55 -9.99 18.58 -11.06
N ASN A 56 -10.30 17.28 -10.95
CA ASN A 56 -9.95 16.49 -9.78
C ASN A 56 -8.66 15.69 -10.01
N ASP A 57 -7.73 15.77 -9.06
CA ASP A 57 -6.51 14.97 -9.05
C ASP A 57 -6.58 13.89 -7.96
N LEU A 58 -6.04 12.72 -8.27
CA LEU A 58 -5.92 11.65 -7.28
C LEU A 58 -4.92 12.07 -6.19
N THR A 59 -5.42 12.22 -4.96
CA THR A 59 -4.64 12.58 -3.77
C THR A 59 -4.48 11.41 -2.80
N PHE A 60 -5.54 10.60 -2.66
CA PHE A 60 -5.54 9.43 -1.78
C PHE A 60 -6.35 8.27 -2.36
N MET A 61 -5.78 7.07 -2.30
CA MET A 61 -6.44 5.83 -2.68
C MET A 61 -6.20 4.76 -1.63
N ARG A 62 -7.28 4.14 -1.13
CA ARG A 62 -7.20 3.05 -0.15
C ARG A 62 -7.79 1.78 -0.74
N VAL A 63 -6.96 0.76 -0.84
CA VAL A 63 -7.34 -0.56 -1.33
C VAL A 63 -7.30 -1.55 -0.16
N ARG A 64 -8.47 -2.09 0.21
CA ARG A 64 -8.61 -3.10 1.27
C ARG A 64 -8.82 -4.47 0.66
N SER A 65 -8.02 -5.44 1.09
CA SER A 65 -8.14 -6.86 0.80
C SER A 65 -8.25 -7.67 2.09
N LYS A 66 -8.63 -8.95 2.02
CA LYS A 66 -8.79 -9.81 3.20
C LYS A 66 -7.52 -9.92 4.06
N LYS A 67 -6.35 -9.95 3.42
CA LYS A 67 -5.04 -10.13 4.08
C LYS A 67 -4.26 -8.83 4.22
N ASN A 68 -4.48 -7.90 3.28
CA ASN A 68 -3.64 -6.72 3.08
C ASN A 68 -4.51 -5.48 3.00
N GLU A 69 -4.04 -4.38 3.57
CA GLU A 69 -4.59 -3.07 3.32
C GLU A 69 -3.49 -2.17 2.78
N ILE A 70 -3.79 -1.48 1.69
CA ILE A 70 -2.86 -0.64 0.96
C ILE A 70 -3.43 0.77 0.97
N MET A 71 -2.70 1.70 1.55
CA MET A 71 -2.99 3.13 1.48
C MET A 71 -1.96 3.77 0.56
N ILE A 72 -2.44 4.49 -0.43
CA ILE A 72 -1.64 5.17 -1.44
C ILE A 72 -1.93 6.66 -1.29
N LEU A 73 -0.89 7.41 -0.97
CA LEU A 73 -0.90 8.86 -0.91
C LEU A 73 -0.06 9.36 -2.08
N THR A 74 -0.69 10.17 -2.93
CA THR A 74 -0.03 10.86 -4.03
C THR A 74 -0.02 12.33 -3.66
N SER A 75 1.02 12.72 -2.91
CA SER A 75 1.28 14.11 -2.53
C SER A 75 2.22 14.71 -3.56
N GLY A 76 1.66 15.34 -4.59
CA GLY A 76 2.43 15.98 -5.66
C GLY A 76 3.35 15.00 -6.40
N CYS A 77 4.66 15.21 -6.32
CA CYS A 77 5.68 14.42 -7.02
C CYS A 77 6.20 13.18 -6.26
N SER A 78 5.65 12.83 -5.09
CA SER A 78 6.10 11.63 -4.35
C SER A 78 4.93 10.71 -4.04
N LEU A 79 5.14 9.41 -4.21
CA LEU A 79 4.14 8.39 -3.93
C LEU A 79 4.51 7.69 -2.61
N SER A 80 3.72 7.91 -1.57
CA SER A 80 3.90 7.27 -0.27
C SER A 80 2.86 6.19 -0.08
N LEU A 81 3.31 5.00 0.30
CA LEU A 81 2.46 3.85 0.53
C LEU A 81 2.58 3.31 1.93
N SER A 82 1.45 2.88 2.50
CA SER A 82 1.39 2.13 3.74
C SER A 82 0.69 0.80 3.49
N LEU A 83 1.43 -0.29 3.69
CA LEU A 83 0.99 -1.68 3.53
C LEU A 83 0.81 -2.32 4.90
N SER A 84 -0.43 -2.63 5.23
CA SER A 84 -0.81 -3.23 6.51
C SER A 84 -1.11 -4.71 6.30
N PHE A 85 -0.27 -5.58 6.84
CA PHE A 85 -0.44 -7.04 6.79
C PHE A 85 -1.13 -7.53 8.06
N LYS A 86 -2.34 -8.10 7.92
CA LYS A 86 -3.04 -8.75 9.03
C LYS A 86 -2.53 -10.17 9.15
N ARG A 87 -1.67 -10.43 10.15
CA ARG A 87 -1.24 -11.81 10.45
C ARG A 87 -2.43 -12.62 10.95
N PRO A 88 -2.74 -13.79 10.37
CA PRO A 88 -3.75 -14.68 10.92
C PRO A 88 -3.22 -15.30 12.21
N ILE A 89 -3.66 -14.78 13.36
CA ILE A 89 -3.35 -15.35 14.70
C ILE A 89 -4.05 -16.71 14.92
N PHE A 90 -4.92 -17.13 13.99
CA PHE A 90 -5.71 -18.36 14.10
C PHE A 90 -4.88 -19.64 14.21
N PHE A 91 -3.64 -19.69 13.71
CA PHE A 91 -2.85 -20.93 13.73
C PHE A 91 -2.21 -21.22 15.10
N LEU A 92 -2.05 -20.21 15.98
CA LEU A 92 -1.42 -20.40 17.28
C LEU A 92 -2.42 -20.85 18.36
N PHE A 93 -3.73 -20.70 18.13
CA PHE A 93 -4.76 -21.11 19.10
C PHE A 93 -5.24 -22.56 18.92
N ILE A 94 -4.87 -23.25 17.83
CA ILE A 94 -5.29 -24.64 17.56
C ILE A 94 -4.29 -25.69 18.11
N ILE A 95 -3.14 -25.29 18.66
CA ILE A 95 -2.09 -26.22 19.11
C ILE A 95 -1.60 -25.93 20.54
N LYS A 96 -2.41 -25.31 21.41
CA LYS A 96 -2.05 -25.14 22.83
C LYS A 96 -3.23 -25.30 23.76
#